data_AF-A0A0N0XVB6-F1
#
_entry.id   AF-A0A0N0XVB6-F1
#
_cell.length_a   1.000
_cell.length_b   1.000
_cell.length_c   1.000
_cell.angle_alpha   90.00
_cell.angle_beta   90.00
_cell.angle_gamma   90.00
#
_symmetry.space_group_name_H-M   'P 1'
#
loop_
_entity.id
_entity.type
_entity.pdbx_description
1 polymer ?
#
loop_
_entity_poly.entity_id
_entity_poly.type
_entity_poly.pdbx_seq_one_letter_code
_entity_poly.pdbx_strand_id
1 'polypeptide(L)'
;MECWSKNLADERRRLQELSAHDADLAMETCLYLSYRALSSGAARLFRFLGLHPGPCVELQDAGVLAGQDTERTHRHLAELCDAHLLEEHAQGHYVRPEMVRIYAAQRVAAEEPQHARDQAARRLIAHFAQHREHRVSPC
;
A
#
# COMPACT_ATOMS: atom_id res chain seq x y z
N MET A 1 -27.45 -3.68 -43.57
CA MET A 1 -27.19 -2.47 -42.77
C MET A 1 -26.84 -2.86 -41.33
N GLU A 2 -25.65 -3.45 -41.09
CA GLU A 2 -25.25 -3.95 -39.74
C GLU A 2 -23.82 -3.53 -39.32
N CYS A 3 -23.13 -2.71 -40.12
CA CYS A 3 -21.75 -2.28 -39.82
C CYS A 3 -21.68 -1.13 -38.79
N TRP A 4 -22.73 -0.31 -38.69
CA TRP A 4 -22.76 0.88 -37.84
C TRP A 4 -22.83 0.56 -36.34
N SER A 5 -23.54 -0.50 -35.95
CA SER A 5 -23.61 -0.93 -34.55
C SER A 5 -22.28 -1.48 -34.03
N LYS A 6 -21.43 -2.04 -34.90
CA LYS A 6 -20.11 -2.54 -34.52
C LYS A 6 -19.12 -1.40 -34.29
N ASN A 7 -19.13 -0.38 -35.16
CA ASN A 7 -18.25 0.78 -34.99
C ASN A 7 -18.51 1.53 -33.67
N LEU A 8 -19.78 1.72 -33.31
CA LEU A 8 -20.14 2.40 -32.06
C LEU A 8 -19.74 1.61 -30.79
N ALA A 9 -19.79 0.27 -30.84
CA ALA A 9 -19.35 -0.56 -29.72
C ALA A 9 -17.81 -0.50 -29.54
N ASP A 10 -17.06 -0.46 -30.63
CA ASP A 10 -15.59 -0.35 -30.60
C ASP A 10 -15.15 1.06 -30.17
N GLU A 11 -15.82 2.12 -30.62
CA GLU A 11 -15.58 3.49 -30.17
C GLU A 11 -15.88 3.66 -28.67
N ARG A 12 -17.00 3.09 -28.17
CA ARG A 12 -17.33 3.14 -26.73
C ARG A 12 -16.29 2.41 -25.88
N ARG A 13 -15.77 1.28 -26.36
CA ARG A 13 -14.70 0.54 -25.66
C ARG A 13 -13.43 1.37 -25.57
N ARG A 14 -13.00 2.00 -26.67
CA ARG A 14 -11.81 2.87 -26.69
C ARG A 14 -11.96 4.07 -25.76
N LEU A 15 -13.15 4.69 -25.71
CA LEU A 15 -13.42 5.78 -24.77
C LEU A 15 -13.40 5.30 -23.31
N GLN A 16 -13.91 4.11 -23.02
CA GLN A 16 -13.83 3.51 -21.69
C GLN A 16 -12.37 3.20 -21.29
N GLU A 17 -11.56 2.68 -22.21
CA GLU A 17 -10.13 2.44 -22.00
C GLU A 17 -9.37 3.75 -21.74
N LEU A 18 -9.62 4.80 -22.52
CA LEU A 18 -9.01 6.12 -22.31
C LEU A 18 -9.44 6.73 -20.97
N SER A 19 -10.73 6.66 -20.63
CA SER A 19 -11.26 7.16 -19.35
C SER A 19 -10.70 6.38 -18.16
N ALA A 20 -10.49 5.07 -18.29
CA ALA A 20 -9.87 4.26 -17.25
C ALA A 20 -8.41 4.66 -17.07
N HIS A 21 -7.67 4.90 -18.16
CA HIS A 21 -6.30 5.37 -18.11
C HIS A 21 -6.17 6.75 -17.42
N ASP A 22 -7.07 7.69 -17.73
CA ASP A 22 -7.09 9.00 -17.07
C ASP A 22 -7.39 8.87 -15.57
N ALA A 23 -8.28 7.95 -15.18
CA ALA A 23 -8.60 7.68 -13.78
C ALA A 23 -7.41 7.05 -13.02
N ASP A 24 -6.71 6.11 -13.65
CA ASP A 24 -5.50 5.50 -13.08
C ASP A 24 -4.40 6.55 -12.88
N LEU A 25 -4.17 7.43 -13.87
CA LEU A 25 -3.19 8.51 -13.77
C LEU A 25 -3.56 9.52 -12.67
N ALA A 26 -4.84 9.87 -12.56
CA ALA A 26 -5.33 10.75 -11.50
C ALA A 26 -5.12 10.10 -10.12
N MET A 27 -5.40 8.81 -9.98
CA MET A 27 -5.19 8.05 -8.74
C MET A 27 -3.70 7.99 -8.36
N GLU A 28 -2.82 7.64 -9.29
CA GLU A 28 -1.37 7.65 -9.06
C GLU A 28 -0.87 9.04 -8.64
N THR A 29 -1.42 10.10 -9.26
CA THR A 29 -1.08 11.49 -8.90
C THR A 29 -1.51 11.83 -7.48
N CYS A 30 -2.73 11.45 -7.07
CA CYS A 30 -3.21 11.64 -5.70
C CYS A 30 -2.30 10.89 -4.69
N LEU A 31 -1.98 9.62 -4.96
CA LEU A 31 -1.08 8.84 -4.11
C LEU A 31 0.31 9.44 -4.01
N TYR A 32 0.83 9.96 -5.12
CA TYR A 32 2.10 10.67 -5.14
C TYR A 32 2.07 11.91 -4.23
N LEU A 33 1.01 12.71 -4.29
CA LEU A 33 0.87 13.91 -3.47
C LEU A 33 0.73 13.56 -1.98
N SER A 34 -0.14 12.60 -1.63
CA SER A 34 -0.27 12.11 -0.24
C SER A 34 1.05 11.57 0.29
N TYR A 35 1.75 10.75 -0.50
CA TYR A 35 3.05 10.19 -0.12
C TYR A 35 4.13 11.26 0.09
N ARG A 36 4.15 12.30 -0.75
CA ARG A 36 5.13 13.39 -0.64
C ARG A 36 4.89 14.33 0.52
N ALA A 37 3.67 14.38 1.06
CA ALA A 37 3.35 15.18 2.23
C ALA A 37 3.83 14.54 3.54
N LEU A 38 4.21 13.25 3.52
CA LEU A 38 4.66 12.52 4.69
C LEU A 38 6.02 12.99 5.20
N SER A 39 6.19 12.88 6.51
CA SER A 39 7.47 12.88 7.19
C SER A 39 8.37 11.78 6.63
N SER A 40 9.69 11.97 6.71
CA SER A 40 10.65 10.98 6.21
C SER A 40 10.51 9.62 6.90
N GLY A 41 10.10 9.61 8.17
CA GLY A 41 9.83 8.40 8.95
C GLY A 41 8.57 7.66 8.48
N ALA A 42 7.46 8.38 8.30
CA ALA A 42 6.20 7.80 7.81
C ALA A 42 6.31 7.33 6.35
N ALA A 43 6.96 8.12 5.48
CA ALA A 43 7.24 7.71 4.10
C ALA A 43 8.06 6.41 4.05
N ARG A 44 9.04 6.26 4.94
CA ARG A 44 9.83 5.03 5.03
C ARG A 44 9.02 3.85 5.53
N LEU A 45 8.19 4.04 6.55
CA LEU A 45 7.26 2.98 7.00
C LEU A 45 6.33 2.57 5.85
N PHE A 46 5.73 3.54 5.15
CA PHE A 46 4.86 3.30 3.99
C PHE A 46 5.52 2.43 2.92
N ARG A 47 6.78 2.70 2.58
CA ARG A 47 7.54 1.84 1.67
C ARG A 47 7.64 0.41 2.21
N PHE A 48 8.12 0.21 3.43
CA PHE A 48 8.24 -1.15 3.98
C PHE A 48 6.91 -1.89 4.13
N LEU A 49 5.80 -1.19 4.33
CA LEU A 49 4.46 -1.76 4.27
C LEU A 49 4.15 -2.42 2.92
N GLY A 50 4.78 -2.00 1.82
CA GLY A 50 4.70 -2.65 0.51
C GLY A 50 5.28 -4.07 0.45
N LEU A 51 6.03 -4.51 1.47
CA LEU A 51 6.54 -5.88 1.59
C LEU A 51 5.56 -6.81 2.34
N HIS A 52 4.52 -6.26 2.96
CA HIS A 52 3.56 -7.05 3.73
C HIS A 52 2.60 -7.81 2.81
N PRO A 53 2.34 -9.11 3.06
CA PRO A 53 1.59 -9.95 2.11
C PRO A 53 0.08 -9.65 2.07
N GLY A 54 -0.51 -9.29 3.21
CA GLY A 54 -1.97 -9.10 3.36
C GLY A 54 -2.44 -7.64 3.23
N PRO A 55 -3.76 -7.41 3.07
CA PRO A 55 -4.35 -6.07 3.04
C PRO A 55 -4.37 -5.40 4.41
N CYS A 56 -4.61 -6.17 5.47
CA CYS A 56 -4.51 -5.75 6.87
C CYS A 56 -3.05 -5.79 7.33
N VAL A 57 -2.65 -4.84 8.17
CA VAL A 57 -1.38 -4.84 8.89
C VAL A 57 -1.65 -4.46 10.34
N GLU A 58 -1.11 -5.24 11.26
CA GLU A 58 -1.17 -4.92 12.68
C GLU A 58 -0.04 -3.96 13.07
N LEU A 59 -0.24 -3.17 14.13
CA LEU A 59 0.77 -2.25 14.66
C LEU A 59 2.12 -2.95 14.90
N GLN A 60 2.10 -4.19 15.38
CA GLN A 60 3.31 -4.97 15.66
C GLN A 60 4.04 -5.34 14.37
N ASP A 61 3.32 -5.86 13.37
CA ASP A 61 3.86 -6.21 12.06
C ASP A 61 4.52 -5.01 11.37
N ALA A 62 3.87 -3.84 11.44
CA ALA A 62 4.38 -2.59 10.91
C ALA A 62 5.70 -2.19 11.58
N GLY A 63 5.79 -2.31 12.91
CA GLY A 63 7.00 -1.98 13.67
C GLY A 63 8.15 -2.95 13.37
N VAL A 64 7.85 -4.24 13.27
CA VAL A 64 8.81 -5.30 12.87
C VAL A 64 9.37 -5.03 11.46
N LEU A 65 8.49 -4.70 10.51
CA LEU A 65 8.88 -4.35 9.15
C LEU A 65 9.82 -3.15 9.12
N ALA A 66 9.45 -2.06 9.79
CA ALA A 66 10.25 -0.84 9.82
C ALA A 66 11.49 -0.91 10.74
N GLY A 67 11.58 -1.92 11.62
CA GLY A 67 12.62 -2.00 12.63
C GLY A 67 12.55 -0.84 13.64
N GLN A 68 11.34 -0.42 14.01
CA GLN A 68 11.06 0.71 14.89
C GLN A 68 10.36 0.23 16.17
N ASP A 69 10.45 1.04 17.23
CA ASP A 69 9.64 0.82 18.44
C ASP A 69 8.15 1.11 18.19
N THR A 70 7.30 0.59 19.08
CA THR A 70 5.84 0.66 18.96
C THR A 70 5.32 2.11 18.93
N GLU A 71 5.89 3.01 19.73
CA GLU A 71 5.42 4.40 19.83
C GLU A 71 5.71 5.17 18.53
N ARG A 72 6.92 5.03 17.98
CA ARG A 72 7.26 5.59 16.66
C ARG A 72 6.39 5.02 15.56
N THR A 73 6.17 3.70 15.59
CA THR A 73 5.34 3.03 14.59
C THR A 73 3.90 3.54 14.63
N HIS A 74 3.31 3.66 15.82
CA HIS A 74 1.96 4.17 15.99
C HIS A 74 1.81 5.60 15.45
N ARG A 75 2.77 6.50 15.74
CA ARG A 75 2.75 7.87 15.21
C ARG A 75 2.83 7.91 13.69
N HIS A 76 3.69 7.11 13.09
CA HIS A 76 3.78 7.04 11.63
C HIS A 76 2.52 6.42 11.01
N LEU A 77 1.89 5.42 11.63
CA LEU A 77 0.63 4.85 11.14
C LEU A 77 -0.53 5.85 11.23
N ALA A 78 -0.60 6.64 12.30
CA ALA A 78 -1.56 7.73 12.42
C ALA A 78 -1.39 8.77 11.30
N GLU A 79 -0.14 9.17 11.03
CA GLU A 79 0.17 10.09 9.91
C GLU A 79 -0.25 9.53 8.55
N LEU A 80 -0.07 8.21 8.33
CA LEU A 80 -0.52 7.55 7.10
C LEU A 80 -2.06 7.49 7.00
N CYS A 81 -2.77 7.39 8.13
CA CYS A 81 -4.23 7.49 8.16
C CYS A 81 -4.68 8.91 7.83
N ASP A 82 -4.04 9.93 8.41
CA ASP A 82 -4.31 11.35 8.14
C ASP A 82 -4.06 11.69 6.65
N ALA A 83 -3.11 11.02 6.01
CA ALA A 83 -2.83 11.15 4.57
C ALA A 83 -3.74 10.29 3.67
N HIS A 84 -4.73 9.60 4.24
CA HIS A 84 -5.64 8.67 3.55
C HIS A 84 -4.94 7.52 2.80
N LEU A 85 -3.76 7.12 3.27
CA LEU A 85 -3.02 5.97 2.75
C LEU A 85 -3.36 4.68 3.51
N LEU A 86 -3.89 4.81 4.72
CA LEU A 86 -4.36 3.71 5.55
C LEU A 86 -5.73 4.04 6.14
N GLU A 87 -6.48 3.00 6.50
CA GLU A 87 -7.70 3.11 7.29
C GLU A 87 -7.55 2.25 8.55
N GLU A 88 -7.75 2.83 9.73
CA GLU A 88 -7.80 2.05 10.98
C GLU A 88 -9.19 1.44 11.15
N HIS A 89 -9.29 0.12 10.98
CA HIS A 89 -10.57 -0.60 11.05
C HIS A 89 -10.92 -1.00 12.49
N ALA A 90 -9.91 -1.35 13.27
CA ALA A 90 -9.99 -1.60 14.70
C ALA A 90 -8.69 -1.11 15.35
N GLN A 91 -8.70 -0.91 16.67
CA GLN A 91 -7.54 -0.38 17.39
C GLN A 91 -6.28 -1.19 17.09
N GLY A 92 -5.30 -0.56 16.42
CA GLY A 92 -4.03 -1.20 16.04
C GLY A 92 -4.08 -2.11 14.81
N HIS A 93 -5.21 -2.14 14.07
CA HIS A 93 -5.40 -2.89 12.83
C HIS A 93 -5.70 -1.94 11.67
N TYR A 94 -4.80 -1.92 10.68
CA TYR A 94 -4.84 -0.96 9.58
C TYR A 94 -5.04 -1.67 8.25
N VAL A 95 -5.96 -1.16 7.43
CA VAL A 95 -6.25 -1.66 6.09
C VAL A 95 -5.60 -0.76 5.05
N ARG A 96 -4.95 -1.38 4.06
CA ARG A 96 -4.44 -0.72 2.86
C ARG A 96 -5.36 -1.01 1.67
N PRO A 97 -5.94 0.01 1.03
CA PRO A 97 -6.59 -0.16 -0.26
C PRO A 97 -5.66 -0.80 -1.30
N GLU A 98 -6.21 -1.55 -2.25
CA GLU A 98 -5.42 -2.31 -3.23
C GLU A 98 -4.41 -1.44 -3.98
N MET A 99 -4.85 -0.28 -4.50
CA MET A 99 -3.97 0.63 -5.22
C MET A 99 -2.84 1.17 -4.33
N VAL A 100 -3.13 1.44 -3.06
CA VAL A 100 -2.12 1.88 -2.09
C VAL A 100 -1.06 0.80 -1.87
N ARG A 101 -1.47 -0.49 -1.81
CA ARG A 101 -0.53 -1.62 -1.69
C ARG A 101 0.39 -1.72 -2.90
N ILE A 102 -0.17 -1.61 -4.10
CA ILE A 102 0.59 -1.63 -5.35
C ILE A 102 1.59 -0.47 -5.37
N TYR A 103 1.13 0.74 -5.05
CA TYR A 103 1.98 1.93 -5.01
C TYR A 103 3.10 1.80 -3.97
N ALA A 104 2.82 1.32 -2.75
CA ALA A 104 3.82 1.06 -1.72
C ALA A 104 4.87 0.03 -2.18
N ALA A 105 4.44 -1.05 -2.83
CA ALA A 105 5.33 -2.08 -3.39
C ALA A 105 6.26 -1.52 -4.48
N GLN A 106 5.76 -0.61 -5.33
CA GLN A 106 6.59 0.09 -6.29
C GLN A 106 7.60 1.03 -5.61
N ARG A 107 7.15 1.82 -4.62
CA ARG A 107 8.03 2.77 -3.91
C ARG A 107 9.15 2.06 -3.16
N VAL A 108 8.88 0.95 -2.48
CA VAL A 108 9.92 0.20 -1.78
C VAL A 108 10.93 -0.40 -2.73
N ALA A 109 10.50 -0.90 -3.88
CA ALA A 109 11.40 -1.43 -4.90
C ALA A 109 12.29 -0.35 -5.52
N ALA A 110 11.76 0.87 -5.69
CA ALA A 110 12.47 1.99 -6.31
C ALA A 110 13.40 2.73 -5.34
N GLU A 111 13.01 2.89 -4.07
CA GLU A 111 13.68 3.83 -3.15
C GLU A 111 14.44 3.15 -2.01
N GLU A 112 14.15 1.89 -1.66
CA GLU A 112 14.89 1.18 -0.61
C GLU A 112 15.97 0.25 -1.20
N PRO A 113 17.21 0.30 -0.67
CA PRO A 113 18.26 -0.62 -1.07
C PRO A 113 17.84 -2.09 -0.87
N GLN A 114 18.32 -2.99 -1.74
CA GLN A 114 17.97 -4.41 -1.67
C GLN A 114 18.27 -5.04 -0.30
N HIS A 115 19.41 -4.74 0.30
CA HIS A 115 19.77 -5.26 1.63
C HIS A 115 18.77 -4.82 2.73
N ALA A 116 18.21 -3.62 2.63
CA ALA A 116 17.24 -3.12 3.59
C ALA A 116 15.89 -3.82 3.45
N ARG A 117 15.46 -4.06 2.19
CA ARG A 117 14.27 -4.85 1.86
C ARG A 117 14.39 -6.29 2.36
N ASP A 118 15.52 -6.94 2.10
CA ASP A 118 15.78 -8.30 2.54
C ASP A 118 15.77 -8.41 4.07
N GLN A 119 16.36 -7.43 4.77
CA GLN A 119 16.36 -7.41 6.22
C GLN A 119 14.94 -7.23 6.79
N ALA A 120 14.14 -6.32 6.22
CA ALA A 120 12.75 -6.11 6.62
C ALA A 120 11.90 -7.36 6.39
N ALA A 121 12.02 -8.01 5.23
CA ALA A 121 11.33 -9.25 4.92
C ALA A 121 11.73 -10.37 5.89
N ARG A 122 13.03 -10.51 6.21
CA ARG A 122 13.51 -11.49 7.20
C ARG A 122 12.93 -11.26 8.60
N ARG A 123 12.86 -10.00 9.05
CA ARG A 123 12.23 -9.66 10.34
C ARG A 123 10.77 -10.08 10.37
N LEU A 124 10.01 -9.78 9.31
CA LEU A 124 8.60 -10.14 9.22
C LEU A 124 8.38 -11.66 9.19
N ILE A 125 9.16 -12.39 8.39
CA ILE A 125 9.09 -13.86 8.32
C ILE A 125 9.43 -14.49 9.69
N ALA A 126 10.47 -13.98 10.35
CA ALA A 126 10.83 -14.45 11.69
C ALA A 126 9.71 -14.18 12.70
N HIS A 127 9.06 -13.02 12.62
CA HIS A 127 7.92 -12.67 13.46
C HIS A 127 6.73 -13.63 13.25
N PHE A 128 6.31 -13.89 12.01
CA PHE A 128 5.25 -14.87 11.73
C PHE A 128 5.61 -16.30 12.13
N ALA A 129 6.89 -16.68 12.02
CA ALA A 129 7.36 -17.99 12.46
C ALA A 129 7.30 -18.17 13.99
N GLN A 130 7.51 -17.08 14.74
CA GLN A 130 7.40 -17.05 16.20
C GLN A 130 5.93 -17.02 16.65
N HIS A 131 5.08 -16.30 15.92
CA HIS A 131 3.66 -16.15 16.20
C HIS A 131 2.80 -17.02 15.28
N ARG A 132 2.94 -18.35 15.36
CA ARG A 132 2.22 -19.33 14.52
C ARG A 132 0.68 -19.23 14.58
N GLU A 133 0.13 -18.40 15.47
CA GLU A 133 -1.29 -18.09 15.62
C GLU A 133 -1.73 -16.78 14.97
N HIS A 134 -0.82 -15.96 14.42
CA HIS A 134 -1.14 -14.83 13.53
C HIS A 134 -1.69 -15.38 12.20
N ARG A 135 -2.90 -15.92 12.26
CA ARG A 135 -3.79 -15.95 11.11
C ARG A 135 -3.91 -14.49 10.69
N VAL A 136 -3.59 -14.18 9.43
CA VAL A 136 -3.91 -12.88 8.83
C VAL A 136 -5.36 -12.60 9.18
N SER A 137 -5.58 -11.72 10.16
CA SER A 137 -6.91 -11.44 10.68
C SER A 137 -7.73 -10.96 9.47
N PRO A 138 -8.90 -11.57 9.19
CA PRO A 138 -9.79 -11.02 8.18
C PRO A 138 -10.09 -9.59 8.62
N CYS A 139 -9.91 -8.62 7.72
CA CYS A 139 -10.30 -7.24 7.97
C CYS A 139 -11.72 -7.19 8.54
#